data_AF-J5KUE8-F1
#
_entry.id   AF-J5KUE8-F1
#
_cell.length_a   1.000
_cell.length_b   1.000
_cell.length_c   1.000
_cell.angle_alpha   90.00
_cell.angle_beta   90.00
_cell.angle_gamma   90.00
#
_symmetry.space_group_name_H-M   'P 1'
#
loop_
_entity.id
_entity.type
_entity.pdbx_description
1 polymer ?
#
loop_
_entity_poly.entity_id
_entity_poly.type
_entity_poly.pdbx_seq_one_letter_code
_entity_poly.pdbx_strand_id
1 'polypeptide(L)'
;MDQQTGTSLATTIITSFMSLLAVAVSFYTAYNVKNIEREKSKLKKVEILFNMQVKAAREFNKIYHEFSPLNLGDVHDGEFYGKTQWEQIRSRISKYQADYAYLFDDDEIIKKIENIMLSLDFVTQEYAYYEEKDPSTARDIEEYKYIDTLKLIAEANGLIKKYMFKELKK
;
A
#
# COMPACT_ATOMS: atom_id res chain seq x y z
N MET A 1 -37.92 51.07 -53.00
CA MET A 1 -38.40 49.70 -52.72
C MET A 1 -37.26 48.93 -52.03
N ASP A 2 -36.63 49.55 -51.01
CA ASP A 2 -35.25 49.21 -50.59
C ASP A 2 -35.14 48.76 -49.14
N GLN A 3 -36.27 48.67 -48.42
CA GLN A 3 -36.28 48.35 -47.00
C GLN A 3 -36.25 46.82 -46.74
N GLN A 4 -36.60 46.02 -47.75
CA GLN A 4 -36.73 44.55 -47.64
C GLN A 4 -35.41 43.79 -47.89
N THR A 5 -34.45 44.41 -48.59
CA THR A 5 -33.13 43.83 -48.89
C THR A 5 -32.12 44.06 -47.76
N GLY A 6 -32.18 45.21 -47.07
CA GLY A 6 -31.31 45.49 -45.92
C GLY A 6 -31.65 44.66 -44.67
N THR A 7 -32.93 44.30 -44.49
CA THR A 7 -33.40 43.45 -43.39
C THR A 7 -32.95 42.00 -43.54
N SER A 8 -32.94 41.43 -44.76
CA SER A 8 -32.50 40.04 -44.95
C SER A 8 -30.99 39.86 -44.73
N LEU A 9 -30.16 40.79 -45.24
CA LEU A 9 -28.71 40.79 -45.04
C LEU A 9 -28.31 40.91 -43.56
N ALA A 10 -28.95 41.83 -42.82
CA ALA A 10 -28.72 41.97 -41.39
C ALA A 10 -29.11 40.69 -40.63
N THR A 11 -30.21 40.06 -41.01
CA THR A 11 -30.69 38.81 -40.37
C THR A 11 -29.75 37.64 -40.68
N THR A 12 -29.21 37.54 -41.90
CA THR A 12 -28.21 36.52 -42.30
C THR A 12 -26.88 36.70 -41.57
N ILE A 13 -26.42 37.93 -41.36
CA ILE A 13 -25.19 38.22 -40.61
C ILE A 13 -25.36 37.86 -39.13
N ILE A 14 -26.49 38.23 -38.52
CA ILE A 14 -26.80 37.91 -37.12
C ILE A 14 -26.90 36.40 -36.91
N THR A 15 -27.60 35.68 -37.79
CA THR A 15 -27.71 34.22 -37.69
C THR A 15 -26.35 33.53 -37.85
N SER A 16 -25.53 33.95 -38.83
CA SER A 16 -24.19 33.39 -39.02
C SER A 16 -23.28 33.64 -37.82
N PHE A 17 -23.35 34.82 -37.21
CA PHE A 17 -22.58 35.17 -36.02
C PHE A 17 -23.03 34.35 -34.79
N MET A 18 -24.34 34.16 -34.60
CA MET A 18 -24.89 33.33 -33.53
C MET A 18 -24.52 31.85 -33.71
N SER A 19 -24.48 31.34 -34.95
CA SER A 19 -23.99 29.99 -35.24
C SER A 19 -22.51 29.81 -34.89
N LEU A 20 -21.66 30.79 -35.23
CA LEU A 20 -20.24 30.79 -34.86
C LEU A 20 -20.03 30.83 -33.34
N LEU A 21 -20.79 31.66 -32.62
CA LEU A 21 -20.78 31.71 -31.17
C LEU A 21 -21.21 30.37 -30.55
N ALA A 22 -22.28 29.76 -31.05
CA ALA A 22 -22.73 28.45 -30.58
C ALA A 22 -21.64 27.39 -30.75
N VAL A 23 -20.98 27.35 -31.92
CA VAL A 23 -19.86 26.44 -32.19
C VAL A 23 -18.70 26.68 -31.23
N ALA A 24 -18.31 27.93 -31.00
CA ALA A 24 -17.24 28.27 -30.06
C ALA A 24 -17.57 27.84 -28.62
N VAL A 25 -18.81 28.06 -28.17
CA VAL A 25 -19.30 27.63 -26.86
C VAL A 25 -19.33 26.09 -26.76
N SER A 26 -19.75 25.38 -27.80
CA SER A 26 -19.73 23.92 -27.87
C SER A 26 -18.30 23.36 -27.79
N PHE A 27 -17.33 23.96 -28.47
CA PHE A 27 -15.93 23.56 -28.36
C PHE A 27 -15.35 23.83 -26.97
N TYR A 28 -15.66 24.99 -26.37
CA TYR A 28 -15.22 25.33 -25.01
C TYR A 28 -15.81 24.37 -23.96
N THR A 29 -17.09 24.05 -24.07
CA THR A 29 -17.75 23.08 -23.18
C THR A 29 -17.19 21.67 -23.37
N ALA A 30 -16.98 21.21 -24.61
CA ALA A 30 -16.37 19.91 -24.88
C ALA A 30 -14.93 19.82 -24.32
N TYR A 31 -14.14 20.89 -24.44
CA TYR A 31 -12.79 20.96 -23.86
C TYR A 31 -12.81 20.89 -22.33
N ASN A 32 -13.72 21.63 -21.68
CA ASN A 32 -13.88 21.61 -20.22
C ASN A 32 -14.37 20.25 -19.71
N VAL A 33 -15.36 19.65 -20.37
CA VAL A 33 -15.85 18.30 -20.02
C VAL A 33 -14.72 17.27 -20.09
N LYS A 34 -13.90 17.31 -21.15
CA LYS A 34 -12.72 16.43 -21.28
C LYS A 34 -11.72 16.62 -20.14
N ASN A 35 -11.47 17.85 -19.72
CA ASN A 35 -10.56 18.13 -18.59
C ASN A 35 -11.13 17.61 -17.27
N ILE A 36 -12.42 17.83 -17.01
CA ILE A 36 -13.13 17.33 -15.83
C ILE A 36 -13.09 15.79 -15.79
N GLU A 37 -13.36 15.11 -16.90
CA GLU A 37 -13.29 13.66 -16.98
C GLU A 37 -11.88 13.12 -16.72
N ARG A 38 -10.85 13.81 -17.25
CA ARG A 38 -9.46 13.45 -17.01
C ARG A 38 -9.09 13.59 -15.54
N GLU A 39 -9.48 14.67 -14.88
CA GLU A 39 -9.24 14.88 -13.45
C GLU A 39 -9.99 13.87 -12.60
N LYS A 40 -11.26 13.60 -12.91
CA LYS A 40 -12.06 12.56 -12.24
C LYS A 40 -11.41 11.17 -12.37
N SER A 41 -10.87 10.85 -13.55
CA SER A 41 -10.14 9.59 -13.77
C SER A 41 -8.87 9.51 -12.92
N LYS A 42 -8.11 10.61 -12.80
CA LYS A 42 -6.93 10.66 -11.92
C LYS A 42 -7.31 10.47 -10.45
N LEU A 43 -8.34 11.17 -9.97
CA LEU A 43 -8.83 11.04 -8.59
C LEU A 43 -9.25 9.60 -8.28
N LYS A 44 -9.98 8.95 -9.21
CA LYS A 44 -10.39 7.56 -9.05
C LYS A 44 -9.20 6.60 -8.96
N LYS A 45 -8.12 6.83 -9.72
CA LYS A 45 -6.90 6.00 -9.64
C LYS A 45 -6.21 6.16 -8.28
N VAL A 46 -6.13 7.38 -7.76
CA VAL A 46 -5.58 7.67 -6.43
C VAL A 46 -6.42 7.00 -5.34
N GLU A 47 -7.75 7.10 -5.43
CA GLU A 47 -8.68 6.44 -4.50
C GLU A 47 -8.50 4.92 -4.50
N ILE A 48 -8.36 4.30 -5.68
CA ILE A 48 -8.12 2.85 -5.80
C ILE A 48 -6.78 2.48 -5.15
N LEU A 49 -5.70 3.21 -5.45
CA LEU A 49 -4.38 2.94 -4.86
C LEU A 49 -4.42 3.07 -3.34
N PHE A 50 -5.03 4.14 -2.84
CA PHE A 50 -5.20 4.36 -1.41
C PHE A 50 -6.00 3.23 -0.75
N ASN A 51 -7.09 2.78 -1.37
CA ASN A 51 -7.87 1.64 -0.87
C ASN A 51 -7.06 0.34 -0.84
N MET A 52 -6.20 0.10 -1.84
CA MET A 52 -5.29 -1.03 -1.85
C MET A 52 -4.26 -0.94 -0.71
N GLN A 53 -3.69 0.25 -0.47
CA GLN A 53 -2.76 0.50 0.65
C GLN A 53 -3.43 0.32 2.02
N VAL A 54 -4.68 0.78 2.20
CA VAL A 54 -5.47 0.53 3.42
C VAL A 54 -5.67 -0.96 3.65
N LYS A 55 -5.98 -1.72 2.58
CA LYS A 55 -6.11 -3.18 2.66
C LYS A 55 -4.78 -3.83 3.05
N ALA A 56 -3.67 -3.42 2.43
CA ALA A 56 -2.32 -3.88 2.78
C ALA A 56 -1.98 -3.60 4.24
N ALA A 57 -2.24 -2.38 4.74
CA ALA A 57 -2.00 -2.04 6.15
C ALA A 57 -2.84 -2.90 7.10
N ARG A 58 -4.11 -3.17 6.75
CA ARG A 58 -4.98 -4.04 7.54
C ARG A 58 -4.48 -5.47 7.58
N GLU A 59 -4.06 -6.02 6.44
CA GLU A 59 -3.54 -7.40 6.38
C GLU A 59 -2.23 -7.55 7.17
N PHE A 60 -1.32 -6.57 7.09
CA PHE A 60 -0.09 -6.63 7.90
C PHE A 60 -0.38 -6.50 9.40
N ASN A 61 -1.32 -5.64 9.77
CA ASN A 61 -1.71 -5.49 11.18
C ASN A 61 -2.32 -6.79 11.73
N LYS A 62 -3.01 -7.59 10.91
CA LYS A 62 -3.47 -8.93 11.31
C LYS A 62 -2.30 -9.86 11.59
N ILE A 63 -1.30 -9.91 10.71
CA ILE A 63 -0.06 -10.70 10.90
C ILE A 63 0.62 -10.30 12.22
N TYR A 64 0.77 -9.00 12.46
CA TYR A 64 1.33 -8.49 13.72
C TYR A 64 0.56 -8.97 14.95
N HIS A 65 -0.78 -8.90 14.94
CA HIS A 65 -1.56 -9.34 16.10
C HIS A 65 -1.61 -10.86 16.24
N GLU A 66 -1.56 -11.62 15.15
CA GLU A 66 -1.51 -13.07 15.17
C GLU A 66 -0.23 -13.59 15.84
N PHE A 67 0.91 -12.97 15.53
CA PHE A 67 2.21 -13.39 16.04
C PHE A 67 2.75 -12.51 17.18
N SER A 68 1.94 -11.60 17.72
CA SER A 68 2.33 -10.80 18.88
C SER A 68 2.58 -11.74 20.06
N PRO A 69 3.79 -11.76 20.66
CA PRO A 69 4.11 -12.67 21.75
C PRO A 69 3.17 -12.50 22.96
N LEU A 70 2.70 -11.26 23.20
CA LEU A 70 1.70 -10.95 24.22
C LEU A 70 0.33 -11.59 23.94
N ASN A 71 -0.04 -11.73 22.66
CA ASN A 71 -1.31 -12.33 22.26
C ASN A 71 -1.27 -13.85 22.31
N LEU A 72 -0.09 -14.44 22.20
CA LEU A 72 0.11 -15.88 22.28
C LEU A 72 0.21 -16.38 23.73
N GLY A 73 0.36 -15.48 24.71
CA GLY A 73 0.58 -15.86 26.11
C GLY A 73 1.94 -16.55 26.32
N ASP A 74 2.85 -16.36 25.37
CA ASP A 74 4.08 -17.14 25.27
C ASP A 74 5.31 -16.39 25.80
N VAL A 75 5.15 -15.13 26.23
CA VAL A 75 6.25 -14.37 26.85
C VAL A 75 5.90 -14.02 28.29
N HIS A 76 6.73 -14.52 29.20
CA HIS A 76 6.68 -14.22 30.62
C HIS A 76 8.09 -13.86 31.10
N ASP A 77 8.23 -12.79 31.90
CA ASP A 77 9.51 -12.35 32.46
C ASP A 77 10.66 -12.13 31.45
N GLY A 78 10.33 -11.89 30.17
CA GLY A 78 11.28 -11.68 29.09
C GLY A 78 11.72 -12.96 28.36
N GLU A 79 11.26 -14.13 28.80
CA GLU A 79 11.54 -15.43 28.21
C GLU A 79 10.35 -15.91 27.35
N PHE A 80 10.64 -16.64 26.27
CA PHE A 80 9.65 -17.21 25.38
C PHE A 80 9.41 -18.69 25.73
N TYR A 81 8.19 -19.02 26.16
CA TYR A 81 7.79 -20.38 26.58
C TYR A 81 6.89 -21.09 25.56
N GLY A 82 6.59 -20.43 24.45
CA GLY A 82 5.72 -20.93 23.38
C GLY A 82 6.41 -21.91 22.43
N LYS A 83 5.64 -22.37 21.43
CA LYS A 83 6.20 -23.04 20.25
C LYS A 83 6.47 -22.01 19.17
N THR A 84 7.63 -22.13 18.52
CA THR A 84 7.94 -21.30 17.36
C THR A 84 6.97 -21.61 16.21
N GLN A 85 6.52 -20.57 15.52
CA GLN A 85 5.55 -20.66 14.42
C GLN A 85 6.20 -20.32 13.07
N TRP A 86 7.46 -20.72 12.88
CA TRP A 86 8.29 -20.33 11.74
C TRP A 86 7.63 -20.52 10.37
N GLU A 87 7.07 -21.70 10.11
CA GLU A 87 6.41 -22.01 8.84
C GLU A 87 5.20 -21.10 8.58
N GLN A 88 4.44 -20.80 9.64
CA GLN A 88 3.24 -19.97 9.56
C GLN A 88 3.63 -18.52 9.32
N ILE A 89 4.61 -17.99 10.05
CA ILE A 89 5.14 -16.65 9.82
C ILE A 89 5.67 -16.54 8.38
N ARG A 90 6.48 -17.49 7.93
CA ARG A 90 7.02 -17.52 6.56
C ARG A 90 5.90 -17.51 5.52
N SER A 91 4.89 -18.36 5.67
CA SER A 91 3.75 -18.40 4.75
C SER A 91 3.01 -17.05 4.71
N ARG A 92 2.74 -16.46 5.88
CA ARG A 92 2.00 -15.20 6.00
C ARG A 92 2.78 -14.01 5.43
N ILE A 93 4.07 -13.90 5.74
CA ILE A 93 4.93 -12.80 5.26
C ILE A 93 5.20 -12.94 3.76
N SER A 94 5.50 -14.13 3.24
CA SER A 94 5.68 -14.35 1.80
C SER A 94 4.43 -13.97 1.00
N LYS A 95 3.25 -14.39 1.49
CA LYS A 95 1.98 -14.00 0.87
C LYS A 95 1.78 -12.49 0.90
N TYR A 96 2.06 -11.85 2.04
CA TYR A 96 1.96 -10.40 2.15
C TYR A 96 2.88 -9.69 1.16
N GLN A 97 4.13 -10.13 1.06
CA GLN A 97 5.13 -9.52 0.19
C GLN A 97 4.69 -9.61 -1.27
N ALA A 98 4.22 -10.79 -1.71
CA ALA A 98 3.74 -11.00 -3.08
C ALA A 98 2.50 -10.15 -3.41
N ASP A 99 1.55 -10.06 -2.48
CA ASP A 99 0.27 -9.39 -2.72
C ASP A 99 0.36 -7.85 -2.58
N TYR A 100 1.26 -7.34 -1.74
CA TYR A 100 1.19 -5.95 -1.24
C TYR A 100 2.49 -5.16 -1.16
N ALA A 101 3.69 -5.75 -1.18
CA ALA A 101 4.93 -5.00 -0.92
C ALA A 101 5.17 -3.84 -1.90
N TYR A 102 4.75 -4.00 -3.15
CA TYR A 102 4.90 -3.00 -4.22
C TYR A 102 3.98 -1.76 -4.07
N LEU A 103 3.04 -1.77 -3.11
CA LEU A 103 2.06 -0.69 -2.95
C LEU A 103 2.59 0.50 -2.14
N PHE A 104 3.70 0.33 -1.44
CA PHE A 104 4.30 1.37 -0.62
C PHE A 104 5.46 2.01 -1.37
N ASP A 105 5.34 3.31 -1.62
CA ASP A 105 6.44 4.15 -2.13
C ASP A 105 7.33 4.60 -0.95
N ASP A 106 7.87 3.63 -0.20
CA ASP A 106 8.71 3.85 0.97
C ASP A 106 9.73 2.70 1.11
N ASP A 107 10.99 3.00 0.77
CA ASP A 107 12.10 2.04 0.80
C ASP A 107 12.34 1.44 2.19
N GLU A 108 11.99 2.16 3.26
CA GLU A 108 12.16 1.68 4.63
C GLU A 108 11.19 0.52 4.92
N ILE A 109 9.95 0.62 4.44
CA ILE A 109 8.94 -0.45 4.56
C ILE A 109 9.39 -1.68 3.78
N ILE A 110 9.79 -1.50 2.51
CA ILE A 110 10.22 -2.59 1.63
C ILE A 110 11.39 -3.34 2.27
N LYS A 111 12.43 -2.61 2.66
CA LYS A 111 13.63 -3.17 3.30
C LYS A 111 13.29 -3.87 4.62
N LYS A 112 12.34 -3.35 5.39
CA LYS A 112 11.95 -4.00 6.66
C LYS A 112 11.23 -5.33 6.40
N ILE A 113 10.37 -5.41 5.38
CA ILE A 113 9.72 -6.67 4.98
C ILE A 113 10.76 -7.69 4.50
N GLU A 114 11.75 -7.26 3.72
CA GLU A 114 12.88 -8.11 3.29
C GLU A 114 13.70 -8.62 4.48
N ASN A 115 13.98 -7.76 5.46
CA ASN A 115 14.70 -8.16 6.67
C ASN A 115 13.95 -9.23 7.48
N ILE A 116 12.61 -9.20 7.50
CA ILE A 116 11.81 -10.27 8.12
C ILE A 116 12.03 -11.58 7.36
N MET A 117 12.02 -11.56 6.03
CA MET A 117 12.28 -12.76 5.23
C MET A 117 13.68 -13.32 5.47
N LEU A 118 14.69 -12.45 5.56
CA LEU A 118 16.06 -12.86 5.89
C LEU A 118 16.15 -13.45 7.31
N SER A 119 15.44 -12.90 8.28
CA SER A 119 15.46 -13.42 9.66
C SER A 119 14.76 -14.78 9.78
N LEU A 120 13.83 -15.10 8.88
CA LEU A 120 13.17 -16.40 8.79
C LEU A 120 14.07 -17.51 8.24
N ASP A 121 15.19 -17.18 7.60
CA ASP A 121 16.21 -18.13 7.12
C ASP A 121 17.34 -18.29 8.16
N PHE A 122 16.97 -18.56 9.41
CA PHE A 122 17.89 -18.60 10.55
C PHE A 122 18.71 -19.91 10.67
N VAL A 123 18.45 -20.91 9.82
CA VAL A 123 19.19 -22.18 9.81
C VAL A 123 20.60 -21.93 9.27
N THR A 124 21.48 -21.44 10.14
CA THR A 124 22.87 -21.15 9.86
C THR A 124 23.74 -22.39 10.11
N GLN A 125 24.99 -22.36 9.64
CA GLN A 125 25.99 -23.39 9.97
C GLN A 125 26.22 -23.50 11.49
N GLU A 126 26.11 -22.38 12.21
CA GLU A 126 26.22 -22.33 13.67
C GLU A 126 25.05 -23.09 14.32
N TYR A 127 23.81 -22.84 13.89
CA TYR A 127 22.64 -23.56 14.38
C TYR A 127 22.77 -25.08 14.14
N ALA A 128 23.11 -25.48 12.90
CA ALA A 128 23.27 -26.90 12.55
C ALA A 128 24.38 -27.60 13.35
N TYR A 129 25.46 -26.89 13.68
CA TYR A 129 26.53 -27.42 14.52
C TYR A 129 26.07 -27.69 15.95
N TYR A 130 25.31 -26.77 16.54
CA TYR A 130 24.81 -26.92 17.91
C TYR A 130 23.62 -27.88 17.98
N GLU A 131 22.78 -27.99 16.95
CA GLU A 131 21.65 -28.93 16.93
C GLU A 131 22.11 -30.38 17.18
N GLU A 132 23.27 -30.77 16.63
CA GLU A 132 23.84 -32.11 16.81
C GLU A 132 24.64 -32.27 18.12
N LYS A 133 25.38 -31.22 18.54
CA LYS A 133 26.34 -31.33 19.64
C LYS A 133 25.86 -30.82 20.99
N ASP A 134 25.01 -29.80 21.00
CA ASP A 134 24.43 -29.20 22.20
C ASP A 134 23.05 -28.60 21.87
N PRO A 135 21.99 -29.45 21.94
CA PRO A 135 20.63 -29.02 21.63
C PRO A 135 20.11 -27.87 22.49
N SER A 136 20.69 -27.65 23.68
CA SER A 136 20.29 -26.53 24.55
C SER A 136 20.74 -25.20 23.96
N THR A 137 22.00 -25.10 23.55
CA THR A 137 22.53 -23.91 22.84
C THR A 137 21.79 -23.67 21.51
N ALA A 138 21.45 -24.73 20.76
CA ALA A 138 20.67 -24.59 19.53
C ALA A 138 19.29 -23.98 19.77
N ARG A 139 18.63 -24.40 20.86
CA ARG A 139 17.33 -23.87 21.27
C ARG A 139 17.41 -22.39 21.68
N ASP A 140 18.43 -21.99 22.43
CA ASP A 140 18.64 -20.58 22.80
C ASP A 140 18.83 -19.69 21.57
N ILE A 141 19.58 -20.17 20.57
CA ILE A 141 19.75 -19.48 19.27
C ILE A 141 18.40 -19.35 18.57
N GLU A 142 17.62 -20.42 18.48
CA GLU A 142 16.30 -20.39 17.85
C GLU A 142 15.36 -19.41 18.54
N GLU A 143 15.26 -19.44 19.86
CA GLU A 143 14.39 -18.56 20.64
C GLU A 143 14.78 -17.09 20.45
N TYR A 144 16.08 -16.78 20.49
CA TYR A 144 16.58 -15.43 20.22
C TYR A 144 16.20 -14.94 18.82
N LYS A 145 16.43 -15.76 17.79
CA LYS A 145 16.08 -15.43 16.40
C LYS A 145 14.58 -15.28 16.21
N TYR A 146 13.78 -16.08 16.91
CA TYR A 146 12.33 -15.99 16.89
C TYR A 146 11.86 -14.65 17.44
N ILE A 147 12.32 -14.28 18.63
CA ILE A 147 12.00 -12.99 19.26
C ILE A 147 12.41 -11.82 18.35
N ASP A 148 13.60 -11.86 17.75
CA ASP A 148 14.05 -10.79 16.84
C ASP A 148 13.19 -10.70 15.58
N THR A 149 12.74 -11.84 15.02
CA THR A 149 11.79 -11.85 13.91
C THR A 149 10.46 -11.19 14.30
N LEU A 150 9.93 -11.49 15.49
CA LEU A 150 8.71 -10.87 15.99
C LEU A 150 8.87 -9.35 16.19
N LYS A 151 10.03 -8.89 16.68
CA LYS A 151 10.34 -7.45 16.76
C LYS A 151 10.33 -6.79 15.38
N LEU A 152 10.94 -7.42 14.37
CA LEU A 152 10.94 -6.90 13.00
C LEU A 152 9.52 -6.77 12.44
N ILE A 153 8.63 -7.74 12.71
CA ILE A 153 7.21 -7.66 12.34
C ILE A 153 6.52 -6.48 13.04
N ALA A 154 6.78 -6.28 14.34
CA ALA A 154 6.22 -5.16 15.09
C ALA A 154 6.67 -3.80 14.53
N GLU A 155 7.97 -3.66 14.24
CA GLU A 155 8.55 -2.45 13.64
C GLU A 155 7.97 -2.17 12.26
N ALA A 156 7.88 -3.18 11.39
CA ALA A 156 7.26 -3.05 10.07
C ALA A 156 5.81 -2.56 10.16
N ASN A 157 5.03 -3.11 11.09
CA ASN A 157 3.65 -2.67 11.31
C ASN A 157 3.59 -1.19 11.75
N GLY A 158 4.54 -0.75 12.59
CA GLY A 158 4.68 0.65 12.98
C GLY A 158 4.99 1.57 11.79
N LEU A 159 5.91 1.17 10.92
CA LEU A 159 6.26 1.92 9.71
C LEU A 159 5.09 2.02 8.73
N ILE A 160 4.40 0.91 8.46
CA ILE A 160 3.21 0.89 7.59
C ILE A 160 2.11 1.81 8.14
N LYS A 161 1.83 1.76 9.45
CA LYS A 161 0.86 2.69 10.08
C LYS A 161 1.29 4.15 9.91
N LYS A 162 2.56 4.46 10.16
CA LYS A 162 3.11 5.81 10.00
C LYS A 162 3.00 6.30 8.55
N TYR A 163 3.26 5.43 7.58
CA TYR A 163 3.08 5.73 6.15
C TYR A 163 1.62 6.07 5.85
N MET A 164 0.67 5.23 6.29
CA MET A 164 -0.76 5.51 6.09
C MET A 164 -1.20 6.84 6.71
N PHE A 165 -0.69 7.19 7.89
CA PHE A 165 -0.97 8.49 8.50
C PHE A 165 -0.36 9.67 7.73
N LYS A 166 0.77 9.49 7.04
CA LYS A 166 1.34 10.52 6.15
C LYS A 166 0.48 10.67 4.89
N GLU A 167 0.06 9.57 4.27
CA GLU A 167 -0.79 9.60 3.08
C GLU A 167 -2.15 10.27 3.35
N LEU A 168 -2.73 10.05 4.54
CA LEU A 168 -3.98 10.73 4.95
C LEU A 168 -3.85 12.26 5.13
N LYS A 169 -2.63 12.78 5.25
CA LYS A 169 -2.36 14.22 5.44
C LYS A 169 -1.94 14.93 4.14
N LYS A 170 -1.75 14.19 3.05
CA LYS A 170 -1.47 14.72 1.72
C LYS A 170 -2.77 15.15 1.04
#